data_AF-A0A839P5L3-F1
#
_entry.id   AF-A0A839P5L3-F1
#
_cell.length_a   1.000
_cell.length_b   1.000
_cell.length_c   1.000
_cell.angle_alpha   90.00
_cell.angle_beta   90.00
_cell.angle_gamma   90.00
#
_symmetry.space_group_name_H-M   'P 1'
#
loop_
_entity.id
_entity.type
_entity.pdbx_description
1 polymer ?
#
loop_
_entity_poly.entity_id
_entity_poly.type
_entity_poly.pdbx_seq_one_letter_code
_entity_poly.pdbx_strand_id
1 'polypeptide(L)'
;MPSQTSGIAGDRILRSVVADAFATALIVLAILLLVLGGAALARPKLTYAAGKVVGMSNLSTDEGCLPATMTGRVVKREFGRDGLYLQSVVVEEKSGQRSFINVEDGYRNLDAATNGAVKHALETILTAGRKVSLRVLGCGAAARQLTLDAVRPI
;
A
#
# COMPACT_ATOMS: atom_id res chain seq x y z
N MET A 1 -26.95 -26.24 66.33
CA MET A 1 -27.41 -26.10 64.93
C MET A 1 -28.47 -25.01 64.94
N PRO A 2 -28.37 -23.87 64.22
CA PRO A 2 -27.87 -23.61 62.85
C PRO A 2 -26.68 -22.59 62.89
N SER A 3 -26.08 -22.00 61.86
CA SER A 3 -26.50 -21.57 60.52
C SER A 3 -25.28 -21.33 59.61
N GLN A 4 -25.18 -22.05 58.49
CA GLN A 4 -24.31 -21.72 57.35
C GLN A 4 -25.13 -20.97 56.30
N THR A 5 -25.04 -19.64 56.24
CA THR A 5 -25.72 -18.83 55.21
C THR A 5 -24.90 -17.65 54.67
N SER A 6 -23.60 -17.54 54.98
CA SER A 6 -22.77 -16.42 54.50
C SER A 6 -21.91 -16.71 53.26
N GLY A 7 -21.85 -17.94 52.77
CA GLY A 7 -20.90 -18.33 51.70
C GLY A 7 -21.35 -18.05 50.26
N ILE A 8 -22.66 -17.94 49.99
CA ILE A 8 -23.19 -17.97 48.61
C ILE A 8 -23.36 -16.57 47.99
N ALA A 9 -23.53 -15.54 48.83
CA ALA A 9 -23.73 -14.16 48.37
C ALA A 9 -22.42 -13.48 47.92
N GLY A 10 -21.31 -13.69 48.64
CA GLY A 10 -20.01 -13.09 48.32
C GLY A 10 -19.39 -13.61 47.03
N ASP A 11 -19.51 -14.92 46.77
CA ASP A 11 -18.99 -15.57 45.56
C ASP A 11 -19.72 -15.10 44.28
N ARG A 12 -21.01 -14.76 44.39
CA ARG A 12 -21.81 -14.27 43.26
C ARG A 12 -21.49 -12.82 42.89
N ILE A 13 -21.22 -11.97 43.88
CA ILE A 13 -20.84 -10.56 43.70
C ILE A 13 -19.39 -10.46 43.17
N LEU A 14 -18.49 -11.29 43.68
CA LEU A 14 -17.11 -11.36 43.17
C LEU A 14 -17.10 -11.83 41.71
N ARG A 15 -17.89 -12.83 41.33
CA ARG A 15 -18.02 -13.28 39.94
C ARG A 15 -18.62 -12.23 39.01
N SER A 16 -19.61 -11.46 39.45
CA SER A 16 -20.20 -10.40 38.61
C SER A 16 -19.23 -9.24 38.39
N VAL A 17 -18.53 -8.79 39.45
CA VAL A 17 -17.54 -7.71 39.35
C VAL A 17 -16.35 -8.11 38.46
N VAL A 18 -15.90 -9.36 38.57
CA VAL A 18 -14.81 -9.89 37.74
C VAL A 18 -15.27 -10.01 36.27
N ALA A 19 -16.49 -10.50 36.02
CA ALA A 19 -17.05 -10.59 34.67
C ALA A 19 -17.24 -9.20 34.02
N ASP A 20 -17.69 -8.19 34.76
CA ASP A 20 -17.86 -6.82 34.28
C ASP A 20 -16.51 -6.15 33.98
N ALA A 21 -15.49 -6.40 34.79
CA ALA A 21 -14.13 -5.91 34.56
C ALA A 21 -13.48 -6.54 33.31
N PHE A 22 -13.71 -7.83 33.07
CA PHE A 22 -13.26 -8.49 31.85
C PHE A 22 -14.03 -8.00 30.61
N ALA A 23 -15.34 -7.80 30.72
CA ALA A 23 -16.15 -7.27 29.64
C ALA A 23 -15.72 -5.84 29.26
N THR A 24 -15.48 -4.98 30.26
CA THR A 24 -14.96 -3.62 30.00
C THR A 24 -13.55 -3.65 29.42
N ALA A 25 -12.65 -4.50 29.91
CA ALA A 25 -11.31 -4.65 29.34
C ALA A 25 -11.34 -5.13 27.88
N LEU A 26 -12.24 -6.06 27.54
CA LEU A 26 -12.42 -6.56 26.17
C LEU A 26 -13.03 -5.50 25.25
N ILE A 27 -13.98 -4.70 25.74
CA ILE A 27 -14.56 -3.57 24.98
C ILE A 27 -13.49 -2.51 24.71
N VAL A 28 -12.70 -2.15 25.72
CA VAL A 28 -11.60 -1.17 25.56
C VAL A 28 -10.53 -1.71 24.59
N LEU A 29 -10.19 -3.00 24.67
CA LEU A 29 -9.26 -3.62 23.73
C LEU A 29 -9.80 -3.63 22.30
N ALA A 30 -11.09 -3.94 22.10
CA ALA A 30 -11.74 -3.90 20.79
C ALA A 30 -11.77 -2.48 20.22
N ILE A 31 -12.04 -1.47 21.04
CA ILE A 31 -11.97 -0.05 20.64
C ILE A 31 -10.53 0.33 20.27
N LEU A 32 -9.53 -0.09 21.05
CA LEU A 32 -8.11 0.16 20.74
C LEU A 32 -7.70 -0.47 19.40
N LEU A 33 -8.12 -1.71 19.15
CA LEU A 33 -7.84 -2.43 17.90
C LEU A 33 -8.49 -1.75 16.68
N LEU A 34 -9.69 -1.16 16.84
CA LEU A 34 -10.35 -0.38 15.78
C LEU A 34 -9.60 0.92 15.44
N VAL A 35 -8.98 1.58 16.43
CA VAL A 35 -8.20 2.82 16.21
C VAL A 35 -6.86 2.53 15.53
N LEU A 36 -6.27 1.35 15.76
CA LEU A 36 -5.00 0.93 15.16
C LEU A 36 -5.14 0.24 13.79
N GLY A 37 -6.33 -0.28 13.46
CA GLY A 37 -6.56 -1.14 12.28
C GLY A 37 -6.87 -0.43 10.96
N GLY A 38 -6.89 0.90 10.94
CA GLY A 38 -7.14 1.67 9.72
C GLY A 38 -5.89 1.82 8.87
N ALA A 39 -5.46 0.79 8.15
CA ALA A 39 -4.54 0.96 7.03
C ALA A 39 -5.27 1.77 5.94
N ALA A 40 -5.14 3.09 5.99
CA ALA A 40 -5.60 3.94 4.91
C ALA A 40 -4.79 3.56 3.66
N LEU A 41 -5.42 2.85 2.71
CA LEU A 41 -4.80 2.55 1.42
C LEU A 41 -4.28 3.86 0.83
N ALA A 42 -2.95 3.95 0.73
CA ALA A 42 -2.29 5.16 0.29
C ALA A 42 -2.74 5.45 -1.15
N ARG A 43 -3.47 6.55 -1.36
CA ARG A 43 -3.92 6.94 -2.69
C ARG A 43 -2.73 7.45 -3.53
N PRO A 44 -2.73 7.20 -4.86
CA PRO A 44 -1.76 7.77 -5.77
C PRO A 44 -1.66 9.29 -5.62
N LYS A 45 -0.43 9.79 -5.50
CA LYS A 45 -0.14 11.22 -5.37
C LYS A 45 0.62 11.70 -6.60
N LEU A 46 0.13 12.77 -7.22
CA LEU A 46 0.76 13.43 -8.36
C LEU A 46 1.48 14.71 -7.88
N THR A 47 2.74 14.87 -8.30
CA THR A 47 3.54 16.08 -8.02
C THR A 47 3.62 16.93 -9.27
N TYR A 48 3.35 18.23 -9.14
CA TYR A 48 3.27 19.15 -10.26
C TYR A 48 4.38 20.21 -10.21
N ALA A 49 4.89 20.59 -11.37
CA ALA A 49 5.71 21.79 -11.56
C ALA A 49 5.33 22.44 -12.90
N ALA A 50 5.11 23.76 -12.89
CA ALA A 50 4.70 24.53 -14.07
C ALA A 50 3.52 23.89 -14.85
N GLY A 51 2.51 23.40 -14.11
CA GLY A 51 1.32 22.77 -14.69
C GLY A 51 1.52 21.35 -15.26
N LYS A 52 2.72 20.77 -15.14
CA LYS A 52 3.04 19.42 -15.63
C LYS A 52 3.29 18.47 -14.46
N VAL A 53 2.89 17.20 -14.62
CA VAL A 53 3.23 16.16 -13.65
C VAL A 53 4.72 15.84 -13.78
N VAL A 54 5.47 16.04 -12.68
CA VAL A 54 6.91 15.79 -12.57
C VAL A 54 7.25 14.65 -11.62
N GLY A 55 6.25 14.01 -11.04
CA GLY A 55 6.46 12.80 -10.24
C GLY A 55 5.16 12.20 -9.75
N MET A 56 5.25 10.94 -9.35
CA MET A 56 4.15 10.17 -8.78
C MET A 56 4.66 9.33 -7.63
N SER A 57 3.84 9.10 -6.61
CA SER A 57 4.11 8.21 -5.47
C SER A 57 2.85 7.51 -4.98
N ASN A 58 2.98 6.54 -4.07
CA ASN A 58 1.89 5.72 -3.57
C ASN A 58 1.16 4.99 -4.70
N LEU A 59 1.94 4.43 -5.64
CA LEU A 59 1.40 3.71 -6.80
C LEU A 59 1.16 2.23 -6.52
N SER A 60 1.72 1.71 -5.42
CA SER A 60 1.59 0.31 -5.00
C SER A 60 0.80 0.22 -3.69
N THR A 61 0.03 -0.86 -3.57
CA THR A 61 -0.71 -1.25 -2.38
C THR A 61 -0.04 -2.41 -1.64
N ASP A 62 1.08 -2.90 -2.14
CA ASP A 62 1.85 -3.98 -1.53
C ASP A 62 2.38 -3.57 -0.14
N GLU A 63 2.10 -4.38 0.88
CA GLU A 63 2.57 -4.19 2.25
C GLU A 63 3.66 -5.22 2.61
N GLY A 64 4.54 -4.87 3.57
CA GLY A 64 5.58 -5.77 4.07
C GLY A 64 6.71 -6.08 3.08
N CYS A 65 6.76 -5.39 1.93
CA CYS A 65 7.78 -5.56 0.91
C CYS A 65 9.03 -4.68 1.17
N LEU A 66 10.17 -5.08 0.59
CA LEU A 66 11.43 -4.37 0.76
C LEU A 66 11.51 -3.17 -0.20
N PRO A 67 11.59 -1.92 0.29
CA PRO A 67 11.70 -0.77 -0.59
C PRO A 67 13.12 -0.68 -1.19
N ALA A 68 13.19 -0.36 -2.47
CA ALA A 68 14.43 -0.06 -3.16
C ALA A 68 14.28 1.19 -4.05
N THR A 69 15.39 1.87 -4.31
CA THR A 69 15.44 2.96 -5.29
C THR A 69 16.37 2.57 -6.43
N MET A 70 16.01 2.95 -7.64
CA MET A 70 16.82 2.69 -8.83
C MET A 70 16.68 3.82 -9.84
N THR A 71 17.65 3.91 -10.74
CA THR A 71 17.69 4.93 -11.78
C THR A 71 18.10 4.28 -13.09
N GLY A 72 17.36 4.57 -14.15
CA GLY A 72 17.65 3.98 -15.45
C GLY A 72 16.84 4.58 -16.58
N ARG A 73 16.97 3.98 -17.75
CA ARG A 73 16.21 4.31 -18.95
C ARG A 73 15.07 3.32 -19.14
N VAL A 74 13.87 3.79 -19.43
CA VAL A 74 12.78 2.90 -19.84
C VAL A 74 13.08 2.35 -21.23
N VAL A 75 13.22 1.03 -21.36
CA VAL A 75 13.56 0.37 -22.64
C VAL A 75 12.39 -0.39 -23.24
N LYS A 76 11.40 -0.78 -22.42
CA LYS A 76 10.17 -1.44 -22.87
C LYS A 76 9.00 -1.04 -21.98
N ARG A 77 7.82 -1.00 -22.58
CA ARG A 77 6.52 -0.87 -21.91
C ARG A 77 5.63 -2.03 -22.31
N GLU A 78 4.82 -2.51 -21.39
CA GLU A 78 3.80 -3.50 -21.66
C GLU A 78 2.46 -2.98 -21.18
N PHE A 79 1.46 -3.05 -22.05
CA PHE A 79 0.09 -2.72 -21.75
C PHE A 79 -0.69 -4.00 -21.51
N GLY A 80 -1.74 -3.92 -20.68
CA GLY A 80 -2.66 -5.04 -20.48
C GLY A 80 -3.35 -5.46 -21.78
N ARG A 81 -4.14 -6.54 -21.71
CA ARG A 81 -4.86 -7.08 -22.89
C ARG A 81 -5.83 -6.09 -23.53
N ASP A 82 -6.34 -5.14 -22.75
CA ASP A 82 -7.19 -4.05 -23.23
C ASP A 82 -6.41 -3.02 -24.06
N GLY A 83 -5.07 -3.01 -23.98
CA GLY A 83 -4.21 -2.00 -24.60
C GLY A 83 -4.34 -0.62 -23.97
N LEU A 84 -5.09 -0.48 -22.88
CA LEU A 84 -5.48 0.82 -22.31
C LEU A 84 -4.64 1.22 -21.10
N TYR A 85 -4.02 0.26 -20.42
CA TYR A 85 -3.35 0.54 -19.16
C TYR A 85 -1.99 -0.14 -19.13
N LEU A 86 -1.00 0.63 -18.65
CA LEU A 86 0.34 0.13 -18.46
C LEU A 86 0.33 -0.95 -17.36
N GLN A 87 0.82 -2.14 -17.68
CA GLN A 87 0.90 -3.28 -16.77
C GLN A 87 2.33 -3.46 -16.25
N SER A 88 3.33 -3.16 -17.07
CA SER A 88 4.73 -3.27 -16.66
C SER A 88 5.65 -2.38 -17.50
N VAL A 89 6.87 -2.17 -17.00
CA VAL A 89 7.97 -1.55 -17.73
C VAL A 89 9.26 -2.30 -17.52
N VAL A 90 10.17 -2.21 -18.48
CA VAL A 90 11.55 -2.64 -18.32
C VAL A 90 12.44 -1.40 -18.23
N VAL A 91 13.22 -1.32 -17.17
CA VAL A 91 14.19 -0.25 -16.93
C VAL A 91 15.60 -0.82 -17.06
N GLU A 92 16.43 -0.15 -17.86
CA GLU A 92 17.85 -0.45 -18.01
C GLU A 92 18.68 0.52 -17.18
N GLU A 93 19.43 0.01 -16.22
CA GLU A 93 20.35 0.78 -15.38
C GLU A 93 21.65 1.07 -16.13
N LYS A 94 22.48 1.98 -15.61
CA LYS A 94 23.76 2.34 -16.24
C LYS A 94 24.72 1.14 -16.39
N SER A 95 24.59 0.13 -15.54
CA SER A 95 25.33 -1.13 -15.61
C SER A 95 24.94 -2.01 -16.81
N GLY A 96 23.86 -1.69 -17.51
CA GLY A 96 23.24 -2.55 -18.52
C GLY A 96 22.28 -3.59 -17.93
N GLN A 97 22.15 -3.67 -16.61
CA GLN A 97 21.16 -4.52 -15.95
C GLN A 97 19.75 -4.07 -16.32
N ARG A 98 18.87 -5.03 -16.63
CA ARG A 98 17.48 -4.79 -16.96
C ARG A 98 16.57 -5.37 -15.90
N SER A 99 15.70 -4.53 -15.37
CA SER A 99 14.74 -4.88 -14.32
C SER A 99 13.32 -4.76 -14.86
N PHE A 100 12.52 -5.80 -14.64
CA PHE A 100 11.10 -5.82 -14.97
C PHE A 100 10.31 -5.31 -13.75
N ILE A 101 9.53 -4.25 -13.94
CA ILE A 101 8.79 -3.56 -12.89
C ILE A 101 7.30 -3.65 -13.19
N ASN A 102 6.53 -4.26 -12.29
CA ASN A 102 5.07 -4.30 -12.35
C ASN A 102 4.49 -2.93 -12.04
N VAL A 103 3.40 -2.60 -12.73
CA VAL A 103 2.57 -1.43 -12.43
C VAL A 103 1.22 -1.94 -11.96
N GLU A 104 0.92 -1.73 -10.69
CA GLU A 104 -0.39 -2.05 -10.13
C GLU A 104 -1.49 -1.21 -10.77
N ASP A 105 -2.70 -1.76 -10.79
CA ASP A 105 -3.87 -1.13 -11.38
C ASP A 105 -4.89 -0.62 -10.35
N GLY A 106 -4.52 -0.51 -9.08
CA GLY A 106 -5.40 -0.01 -8.01
C GLY A 106 -6.01 1.36 -8.30
N TYR A 107 -5.36 2.19 -9.11
CA TYR A 107 -5.88 3.49 -9.54
C TYR A 107 -7.09 3.41 -10.49
N ARG A 108 -7.39 2.23 -11.07
CA ARG A 108 -8.53 2.04 -11.97
C ARG A 108 -9.88 2.18 -11.25
N ASN A 109 -9.91 1.88 -9.97
CA ASN A 109 -11.12 1.94 -9.13
C ASN A 109 -11.38 3.33 -8.54
N LEU A 110 -10.52 4.31 -8.84
CA LEU A 110 -10.70 5.70 -8.43
C LEU A 110 -11.72 6.40 -9.33
N ASP A 111 -12.13 7.61 -8.96
CA ASP A 111 -12.96 8.43 -9.82
C ASP A 111 -12.30 8.68 -11.19
N ALA A 112 -13.12 8.91 -12.21
CA ALA A 112 -12.67 8.98 -13.59
C ALA A 112 -11.59 10.06 -13.82
N ALA A 113 -11.64 11.18 -13.09
CA ALA A 113 -10.67 12.25 -13.22
C ALA A 113 -9.32 11.84 -12.66
N THR A 114 -9.28 11.26 -11.45
CA THR A 114 -8.04 10.76 -10.86
C THR A 114 -7.46 9.58 -11.65
N ASN A 115 -8.28 8.62 -12.07
CA ASN A 115 -7.86 7.50 -12.92
C ASN A 115 -7.20 8.02 -14.21
N GLY A 116 -7.87 8.93 -14.94
CA GLY A 116 -7.34 9.53 -16.16
C GLY A 116 -6.03 10.27 -15.95
N ALA A 117 -5.90 11.03 -14.86
CA ALA A 117 -4.69 11.77 -14.53
C ALA A 117 -3.50 10.84 -14.21
N VAL A 118 -3.72 9.79 -13.40
CA VAL A 118 -2.67 8.82 -13.05
C VAL A 118 -2.23 8.03 -14.28
N LYS A 119 -3.19 7.53 -15.07
CA LYS A 119 -2.91 6.83 -16.33
C LYS A 119 -2.06 7.68 -17.26
N HIS A 120 -2.50 8.91 -17.55
CA HIS A 120 -1.78 9.80 -18.47
C HIS A 120 -0.37 10.14 -17.97
N ALA A 121 -0.21 10.33 -16.66
CA ALA A 121 1.08 10.60 -16.04
C ALA A 121 2.03 9.40 -16.13
N LEU A 122 1.55 8.18 -15.86
CA LEU A 122 2.31 6.92 -16.06
C LEU A 122 2.80 6.79 -17.48
N GLU A 123 1.91 6.92 -18.46
CA GLU A 123 2.27 6.78 -19.88
C GLU A 123 3.29 7.83 -20.33
N THR A 124 3.17 9.05 -19.83
CA THR A 124 4.05 10.18 -20.17
C THR A 124 5.43 10.04 -19.52
N ILE A 125 5.49 9.78 -18.21
CA ILE A 125 6.75 9.70 -17.47
C ILE A 125 7.52 8.44 -17.87
N LEU A 126 6.84 7.31 -18.04
CA LEU A 126 7.44 6.03 -18.38
C LEU A 126 7.56 5.79 -19.88
N THR A 127 7.51 6.83 -20.71
CA THR A 127 7.73 6.70 -22.16
C THR A 127 9.09 6.07 -22.45
N ALA A 128 9.13 5.11 -23.37
CA ALA A 128 10.37 4.44 -23.78
C ALA A 128 11.42 5.48 -24.24
N GLY A 129 12.67 5.26 -23.85
CA GLY A 129 13.78 6.17 -24.07
C GLY A 129 13.96 7.22 -22.96
N ARG A 130 12.98 7.48 -22.10
CA ARG A 130 13.14 8.45 -21.00
C ARG A 130 14.01 7.89 -19.88
N LYS A 131 14.80 8.76 -19.26
CA LYS A 131 15.49 8.46 -18.00
C LYS A 131 14.57 8.80 -16.83
N VAL A 132 14.54 7.91 -15.85
CA VAL A 132 13.67 8.03 -14.68
C VAL A 132 14.40 7.57 -13.42
N SER A 133 14.00 8.13 -12.29
CA SER A 133 14.32 7.63 -10.95
C SER A 133 13.05 7.00 -10.38
N LEU A 134 13.15 5.76 -9.93
CA LEU A 134 12.03 4.98 -9.41
C LEU A 134 12.26 4.59 -7.95
N ARG A 135 11.17 4.50 -7.20
CA ARG A 135 11.05 3.72 -5.98
C ARG A 135 10.22 2.49 -6.31
N VAL A 136 10.70 1.33 -5.93
CA VAL A 136 10.04 0.05 -6.16
C VAL A 136 9.92 -0.72 -4.85
N LEU A 137 8.91 -1.58 -4.77
CA LEU A 137 8.73 -2.52 -3.67
C LEU A 137 9.09 -3.91 -4.16
N GLY A 138 10.07 -4.53 -3.50
CA GLY A 138 10.52 -5.88 -3.74
C GLY A 138 9.74 -6.88 -2.88
N CYS A 139 8.81 -7.59 -3.51
CA CYS A 139 7.94 -8.57 -2.87
C CYS A 139 8.38 -10.01 -3.20
N GLY A 140 7.95 -10.95 -2.34
CA GLY A 140 8.25 -12.38 -2.49
C GLY A 140 9.67 -12.78 -2.07
N ALA A 141 9.99 -14.06 -2.25
CA ALA A 141 11.30 -14.60 -1.88
C ALA A 141 12.42 -13.89 -2.67
N ALA A 142 13.37 -13.31 -1.93
CA ALA A 142 14.49 -12.54 -2.48
C ALA A 142 14.08 -11.34 -3.37
N ALA A 143 12.93 -10.70 -3.10
CA ALA A 143 12.49 -9.50 -3.81
C ALA A 143 12.39 -9.68 -5.35
N ARG A 144 12.02 -10.88 -5.80
CA ARG A 144 11.93 -11.22 -7.23
C ARG A 144 10.81 -10.49 -7.97
N GLN A 145 9.81 -10.00 -7.25
CA GLN A 145 8.74 -9.20 -7.81
C GLN A 145 8.99 -7.75 -7.45
N LEU A 146 9.23 -6.91 -8.46
CA LEU A 146 9.40 -5.47 -8.26
C LEU A 146 8.11 -4.77 -8.69
N THR A 147 7.50 -4.04 -7.78
CA THR A 147 6.29 -3.24 -8.03
C THR A 147 6.61 -1.76 -7.97
N LEU A 148 6.08 -0.98 -8.90
CA LEU A 148 6.29 0.47 -8.96
C LEU A 148 5.55 1.17 -7.82
N ASP A 149 6.28 1.90 -6.98
CA ASP A 149 5.70 2.72 -5.90
C ASP A 149 5.81 4.22 -6.18
N ALA A 150 6.95 4.67 -6.71
CA ALA A 150 7.13 6.07 -7.10
C ALA A 150 7.99 6.21 -8.36
N VAL A 151 7.78 7.29 -9.11
CA VAL A 151 8.60 7.62 -10.29
C VAL A 151 8.67 9.12 -10.53
N ARG A 152 9.82 9.58 -11.00
CA ARG A 152 10.03 10.93 -11.53
C ARG A 152 11.02 10.94 -12.72
N PRO A 153 10.87 11.85 -13.68
CA PRO A 153 11.89 12.09 -14.70
C PRO A 153 13.20 12.61 -14.11
N ILE A 154 14.32 12.35 -14.80
CA ILE A 154 15.65 12.91 -14.51
C ILE A 154 16.33 13.43 -15.77
#